data_AF-A0A2E4YR55-F1
#
_entry.id   AF-A0A2E4YR55-F1
#
_cell.length_a   1.000
_cell.length_b   1.000
_cell.length_c   1.000
_cell.angle_alpha   90.00
_cell.angle_beta   90.00
_cell.angle_gamma   90.00
#
_symmetry.space_group_name_H-M   'P 1'
#
loop_
_entity.id
_entity.type
_entity.pdbx_description
1 polymer ?
#
loop_
_entity_poly.entity_id
_entity_poly.type
_entity_poly.pdbx_seq_one_letter_code
_entity_poly.pdbx_strand_id
1 'polypeptide(L)'
;MIVSKPKRRNVPQNLKIDSWQKLKSIFDELLSRNIQSSSDLEDWMLDNSELSAVMEEDMAWRYIKMNIDTTDDQLQKEFNFWIQEISPNVAPIAHQLNVKLVSSPFLDELDENKYRIYLRAVKNQIEIFREQNIPLFTKMQQKQQLYGSICAKMTISHDGKTLTLQQAAQKLKSTDRALREVVYNKINDRRLQDVKQLDDLFDELIELRQQIAVNAGYDNYRDYMFSAMGRFDYSPEDCTNFHNSIKKHIVPIITEIEKRRKDQLNLTSYKPWDTQV
;
A
#
# COMPACT_ATOMS: atom_id res chain seq x y z
N MET A 1 16.84 -10.28 -20.48
CA MET A 1 15.74 -11.27 -20.44
C MET A 1 14.49 -10.54 -20.88
N ILE A 2 13.90 -10.90 -22.02
CA ILE A 2 12.63 -10.29 -22.45
C ILE A 2 11.54 -10.99 -21.66
N VAL A 3 10.94 -10.29 -20.68
CA VAL A 3 9.80 -10.81 -19.92
C VAL A 3 8.59 -10.77 -20.83
N SER A 4 8.05 -11.93 -21.21
CA SER A 4 6.82 -12.04 -21.98
C SER A 4 5.61 -12.16 -21.05
N LYS A 5 4.51 -11.52 -21.42
CA LYS A 5 3.26 -11.62 -20.64
C LYS A 5 2.75 -13.08 -20.69
N PRO A 6 2.48 -13.72 -19.54
CA PRO A 6 1.87 -15.04 -19.51
C PRO A 6 0.53 -15.04 -20.27
N LYS A 7 0.27 -16.11 -21.03
CA LYS A 7 -1.05 -16.28 -21.66
C LYS A 7 -2.07 -16.63 -20.58
N ARG A 8 -3.18 -15.90 -20.57
CA ARG A 8 -4.30 -16.20 -19.66
C ARG A 8 -4.96 -17.54 -20.03
N ARG A 9 -5.41 -18.30 -19.06
CA ARG A 9 -6.09 -19.60 -19.22
C ARG A 9 -7.60 -19.48 -19.01
N ASN A 10 -8.01 -18.83 -17.93
CA ASN A 10 -9.40 -18.71 -17.49
C ASN A 10 -10.00 -17.32 -17.75
N VAL A 11 -9.15 -16.30 -17.83
CA VAL A 11 -9.57 -14.91 -18.05
C VAL A 11 -9.42 -14.53 -19.53
N PRO A 12 -10.40 -13.85 -20.16
CA PRO A 12 -10.28 -13.41 -21.55
C PRO A 12 -9.01 -12.57 -21.80
N GLN A 13 -8.29 -12.85 -22.90
CA GLN A 13 -7.02 -12.19 -23.23
C GLN A 13 -7.15 -10.66 -23.34
N ASN A 14 -8.27 -10.19 -23.86
CA ASN A 14 -8.59 -8.80 -24.10
C ASN A 14 -9.55 -8.21 -23.03
N LEU A 15 -9.67 -8.85 -21.86
CA LEU A 15 -10.50 -8.31 -20.78
C LEU A 15 -10.04 -6.90 -20.41
N LYS A 16 -10.96 -5.94 -20.51
CA LYS A 16 -10.85 -4.58 -19.99
C LYS A 16 -11.85 -4.42 -18.84
N ILE A 17 -11.34 -4.03 -17.67
CA ILE A 17 -12.16 -3.85 -16.45
C ILE A 17 -12.73 -2.44 -16.44
N ASP A 18 -13.80 -2.23 -17.22
CA ASP A 18 -14.54 -0.97 -17.32
C ASP A 18 -15.95 -1.04 -16.71
N SER A 19 -16.32 -2.20 -16.16
CA SER A 19 -17.59 -2.43 -15.46
C SER A 19 -17.46 -3.63 -14.53
N TRP A 20 -18.20 -3.60 -13.42
CA TRP A 20 -18.29 -4.72 -12.49
C TRP A 20 -18.84 -5.99 -13.16
N GLN A 21 -19.82 -5.84 -14.06
CA GLN A 21 -20.52 -6.94 -14.71
C GLN A 21 -19.59 -7.90 -15.48
N LYS A 22 -18.51 -7.38 -16.09
CA LYS A 22 -17.52 -8.21 -16.80
C LYS A 22 -16.71 -9.10 -15.87
N LEU A 23 -16.46 -8.64 -14.64
CA LEU A 23 -15.80 -9.47 -13.62
C LEU A 23 -16.81 -10.43 -12.98
N LYS A 24 -18.04 -9.94 -12.74
CA LYS A 24 -19.09 -10.70 -12.08
C LYS A 24 -19.32 -12.07 -12.74
N SER A 25 -19.37 -12.14 -14.06
CA SER A 25 -19.58 -13.43 -14.75
C SER A 25 -18.44 -14.44 -14.51
N ILE A 26 -17.20 -13.97 -14.41
CA ILE A 26 -16.04 -14.84 -14.15
C ILE A 26 -16.06 -15.28 -12.67
N PHE A 27 -16.43 -14.38 -11.78
CA PHE A 27 -16.62 -14.69 -10.37
C PHE A 27 -17.75 -15.68 -10.11
N ASP A 28 -18.91 -15.49 -10.76
CA ASP A 28 -20.06 -16.38 -10.64
C ASP A 28 -19.70 -17.80 -11.12
N GLU A 29 -18.90 -17.90 -12.19
CA GLU A 29 -18.36 -19.16 -12.68
C GLU A 29 -17.45 -19.82 -11.63
N LEU A 30 -16.45 -19.11 -11.10
CA LEU A 30 -15.56 -19.65 -10.06
C LEU A 30 -16.31 -20.07 -8.78
N LEU A 31 -17.35 -19.32 -8.38
CA LEU A 31 -18.18 -19.66 -7.23
C LEU A 31 -19.00 -20.93 -7.48
N SER A 32 -19.59 -21.06 -8.66
CA SER A 32 -20.47 -22.19 -9.00
C SER A 32 -19.73 -23.44 -9.49
N ARG A 33 -18.46 -23.32 -9.87
CA ARG A 33 -17.65 -24.44 -10.35
C ARG A 33 -17.64 -25.60 -9.36
N ASN A 34 -17.99 -26.79 -9.83
CA ASN A 34 -17.93 -28.00 -9.03
C ASN A 34 -16.47 -28.47 -8.92
N ILE A 35 -16.06 -28.89 -7.72
CA ILE A 35 -14.72 -29.40 -7.44
C ILE A 35 -14.90 -30.85 -7.03
N GLN A 36 -14.34 -31.80 -7.78
CA GLN A 36 -14.58 -33.24 -7.59
C GLN A 36 -13.31 -34.02 -7.19
N SER A 37 -12.16 -33.35 -7.13
CA SER A 37 -10.88 -33.91 -6.74
C SER A 37 -9.93 -32.84 -6.21
N SER A 38 -8.82 -33.27 -5.61
CA SER A 38 -7.70 -32.39 -5.24
C SER A 38 -7.04 -31.72 -6.45
N SER A 39 -6.94 -32.42 -7.59
CA SER A 39 -6.46 -31.83 -8.84
C SER A 39 -7.38 -30.71 -9.32
N ASP A 40 -8.70 -30.90 -9.28
CA ASP A 40 -9.66 -29.86 -9.66
C ASP A 40 -9.58 -28.65 -8.71
N LEU A 41 -9.36 -28.90 -7.41
CA LEU A 41 -9.17 -27.85 -6.41
C LEU A 41 -7.94 -27.00 -6.73
N GLU A 42 -6.82 -27.65 -7.06
CA GLU A 42 -5.59 -26.98 -7.44
C GLU A 42 -5.77 -26.16 -8.73
N ASP A 43 -6.44 -26.72 -9.75
CA ASP A 43 -6.75 -26.00 -10.98
C ASP A 43 -7.69 -24.80 -10.74
N TRP A 44 -8.70 -24.95 -9.89
CA TRP A 44 -9.56 -23.85 -9.48
C TRP A 44 -8.78 -22.77 -8.71
N MET A 45 -7.84 -23.14 -7.84
CA MET A 45 -6.97 -22.19 -7.14
C MET A 45 -6.09 -21.40 -8.12
N LEU A 46 -5.54 -22.07 -9.14
CA LEU A 46 -4.74 -21.41 -10.18
C LEU A 46 -5.58 -20.43 -11.01
N ASP A 47 -6.82 -20.78 -11.35
CA ASP A 47 -7.73 -19.89 -12.09
C ASP A 47 -8.18 -18.68 -11.26
N ASN A 48 -8.45 -18.89 -9.97
CA ASN A 48 -8.72 -17.80 -9.04
C ASN A 48 -7.50 -16.88 -8.86
N SER A 49 -6.30 -17.48 -8.79
CA SER A 49 -5.04 -16.73 -8.75
C SER A 49 -4.81 -15.92 -10.02
N GLU A 50 -5.14 -16.46 -11.19
CA GLU A 50 -5.04 -15.73 -12.46
C GLU A 50 -5.97 -14.52 -12.49
N LEU A 51 -7.23 -14.68 -12.09
CA LEU A 51 -8.18 -13.57 -12.01
C LEU A 51 -7.69 -12.48 -11.05
N SER A 52 -7.18 -12.88 -9.89
CA SER A 52 -6.58 -11.96 -8.92
C SER A 52 -5.40 -11.20 -9.53
N ALA A 53 -4.48 -11.88 -10.21
CA ALA A 53 -3.33 -11.26 -10.87
C ALA A 53 -3.74 -10.27 -11.97
N VAL A 54 -4.78 -10.58 -12.76
CA VAL A 54 -5.29 -9.66 -13.80
C VAL A 54 -5.91 -8.39 -13.18
N MET A 55 -6.67 -8.54 -12.10
CA MET A 55 -7.24 -7.40 -11.38
C MET A 55 -6.17 -6.54 -10.72
N GLU A 56 -5.17 -7.16 -10.07
CA GLU A 56 -4.04 -6.47 -9.47
C GLU A 56 -3.22 -5.71 -10.50
N GLU A 57 -2.96 -6.31 -11.68
CA GLU A 57 -2.29 -5.63 -12.79
C GLU A 57 -3.05 -4.38 -13.26
N ASP A 58 -4.37 -4.49 -13.47
CA ASP A 58 -5.21 -3.36 -13.92
C ASP A 58 -5.23 -2.22 -12.88
N MET A 59 -5.43 -2.56 -11.60
CA MET A 59 -5.39 -1.61 -10.49
C MET A 59 -4.02 -0.93 -10.39
N ALA A 60 -2.93 -1.71 -10.45
CA ALA A 60 -1.58 -1.18 -10.36
C ALA A 60 -1.28 -0.19 -11.48
N TRP A 61 -1.71 -0.47 -12.72
CA TRP A 61 -1.54 0.49 -13.82
C TRP A 61 -2.33 1.78 -13.64
N ARG A 62 -3.56 1.71 -13.12
CA ARG A 62 -4.33 2.93 -12.78
C ARG A 62 -3.62 3.74 -11.71
N TYR A 63 -3.17 3.07 -10.65
CA TYR A 63 -2.41 3.69 -9.57
C TYR A 63 -1.13 4.35 -10.08
N ILE A 64 -0.32 3.64 -10.87
CA ILE A 64 0.93 4.15 -11.46
C ILE A 64 0.65 5.39 -12.30
N LYS A 65 -0.30 5.31 -13.24
CA LYS A 65 -0.61 6.43 -14.14
C LYS A 65 -1.10 7.65 -13.36
N MET A 66 -2.03 7.48 -12.43
CA MET A 66 -2.52 8.57 -11.58
C MET A 66 -1.40 9.22 -10.75
N ASN A 67 -0.41 8.45 -10.26
CA ASN A 67 0.70 9.02 -9.50
C ASN A 67 1.78 9.69 -10.37
N ILE A 68 1.86 9.34 -11.66
CA ILE A 68 2.73 10.04 -12.62
C ILE A 68 2.20 11.46 -12.85
N ASP A 69 0.88 11.61 -13.02
CA ASP A 69 0.23 12.91 -13.17
C ASP A 69 -1.05 12.99 -12.32
N THR A 70 -0.89 13.51 -11.10
CA THR A 70 -2.00 13.69 -10.15
C THR A 70 -2.92 14.86 -10.52
N THR A 71 -2.62 15.59 -11.60
CA THR A 71 -3.44 16.71 -12.09
C THR A 71 -4.37 16.30 -13.23
N ASP A 72 -4.19 15.10 -13.79
CA ASP A 72 -5.06 14.55 -14.82
C ASP A 72 -6.37 14.01 -14.20
N ASP A 73 -7.49 14.67 -14.52
CA ASP A 73 -8.82 14.31 -14.02
C ASP A 73 -9.31 12.94 -14.53
N GLN A 74 -8.89 12.52 -15.72
CA GLN A 74 -9.29 11.23 -16.29
C GLN A 74 -8.58 10.09 -15.58
N LEU A 75 -7.28 10.21 -15.29
CA LEU A 75 -6.53 9.22 -14.52
C LEU A 75 -7.08 9.09 -13.09
N GLN A 76 -7.45 10.21 -12.46
CA GLN A 76 -8.11 10.20 -11.16
C GLN A 76 -9.48 9.50 -11.21
N LYS A 77 -10.30 9.75 -12.24
CA LYS A 77 -11.59 9.07 -12.43
C LYS A 77 -11.43 7.57 -12.63
N GLU A 78 -10.43 7.16 -13.43
CA GLU A 78 -10.17 5.74 -13.69
C GLU A 78 -9.73 4.98 -12.43
N PHE A 79 -8.92 5.59 -11.57
CA PHE A 79 -8.55 5.03 -10.27
C PHE A 79 -9.74 5.03 -9.31
N ASN A 80 -10.50 6.12 -9.25
CA ASN A 80 -11.69 6.22 -8.39
C ASN A 80 -12.78 5.22 -8.77
N PHE A 81 -12.97 4.95 -10.07
CA PHE A 81 -13.85 3.88 -10.54
C PHE A 81 -13.46 2.52 -9.92
N TRP A 82 -12.17 2.22 -9.84
CA TRP A 82 -11.72 0.97 -9.20
C TRP A 82 -12.10 0.91 -7.72
N ILE A 83 -11.85 1.98 -6.97
CA ILE A 83 -12.10 2.05 -5.52
C ILE A 83 -13.59 2.02 -5.19
N GLN A 84 -14.43 2.64 -6.03
CA GLN A 84 -15.85 2.85 -5.74
C GLN A 84 -16.75 1.77 -6.37
N GLU A 85 -16.41 1.30 -7.57
CA GLU A 85 -17.27 0.38 -8.33
C GLU A 85 -16.73 -1.05 -8.35
N ILE A 86 -15.41 -1.25 -8.40
CA ILE A 86 -14.84 -2.60 -8.53
C ILE A 86 -14.55 -3.22 -7.16
N SER A 87 -13.66 -2.59 -6.38
CA SER A 87 -13.18 -3.13 -5.11
C SER A 87 -14.30 -3.51 -4.12
N PRO A 88 -15.37 -2.69 -3.92
CA PRO A 88 -16.43 -3.00 -2.97
C PRO A 88 -17.27 -4.20 -3.38
N ASN A 89 -17.47 -4.40 -4.69
CA ASN A 89 -18.20 -5.54 -5.23
C ASN A 89 -17.36 -6.83 -5.24
N VAL A 90 -16.05 -6.72 -5.46
CA VAL A 90 -15.11 -7.86 -5.39
C VAL A 90 -14.99 -8.40 -3.97
N ALA A 91 -14.91 -7.54 -2.96
CA ALA A 91 -14.62 -7.92 -1.57
C ALA A 91 -15.51 -9.05 -1.00
N PRO A 92 -16.86 -8.99 -1.07
CA PRO A 92 -17.71 -10.06 -0.53
C PRO A 92 -17.55 -11.38 -1.30
N ILE A 93 -17.31 -11.32 -2.62
CA ILE A 93 -17.14 -12.51 -3.44
C ILE A 93 -15.77 -13.15 -3.21
N ALA A 94 -14.71 -12.35 -3.08
CA ALA A 94 -13.39 -12.85 -2.70
C ALA A 94 -13.44 -13.59 -1.35
N HIS A 95 -14.20 -13.07 -0.38
CA HIS A 95 -14.47 -13.77 0.87
C HIS A 95 -15.20 -15.11 0.64
N GLN A 96 -16.24 -15.15 -0.19
CA GLN A 96 -16.95 -16.39 -0.51
C GLN A 96 -16.03 -17.43 -1.19
N LEU A 97 -15.15 -17.01 -2.09
CA LEU A 97 -14.16 -17.89 -2.72
C LEU A 97 -13.18 -18.44 -1.69
N ASN A 98 -12.70 -17.61 -0.75
CA ASN A 98 -11.87 -18.08 0.36
C ASN A 98 -12.60 -19.11 1.23
N VAL A 99 -13.86 -18.88 1.56
CA VAL A 99 -14.69 -19.84 2.30
C VAL A 99 -14.87 -21.14 1.50
N LYS A 100 -15.14 -21.06 0.20
CA LYS A 100 -15.26 -22.22 -0.69
C LYS A 100 -13.98 -23.06 -0.70
N LEU A 101 -12.81 -22.42 -0.78
CA LEU A 101 -11.51 -23.09 -0.69
C LEU A 101 -11.36 -23.84 0.63
N VAL A 102 -11.52 -23.15 1.76
CA VAL A 102 -11.30 -23.73 3.10
C VAL A 102 -12.36 -24.78 3.46
N SER A 103 -13.53 -24.74 2.83
CA SER A 103 -14.61 -25.71 3.04
C SER A 103 -14.56 -26.90 2.07
N SER A 104 -13.59 -26.94 1.16
CA SER A 104 -13.46 -28.03 0.19
C SER A 104 -13.13 -29.35 0.89
N PRO A 105 -13.81 -30.46 0.57
CA PRO A 105 -13.49 -31.77 1.14
C PRO A 105 -12.11 -32.30 0.71
N PHE A 106 -11.52 -31.71 -0.34
CA PHE A 106 -10.20 -32.07 -0.86
C PHE A 106 -9.07 -31.18 -0.29
N LEU A 107 -9.36 -30.31 0.68
CA LEU A 107 -8.36 -29.37 1.21
C LEU A 107 -7.15 -30.09 1.82
N ASP A 108 -7.40 -31.17 2.56
CA ASP A 108 -6.35 -31.93 3.26
C ASP A 108 -5.56 -32.86 2.32
N GLU A 109 -5.99 -33.00 1.06
CA GLU A 109 -5.24 -33.71 0.02
C GLU A 109 -4.21 -32.82 -0.69
N LEU A 110 -4.25 -31.50 -0.47
CA LEU A 110 -3.27 -30.57 -1.03
C LEU A 110 -1.89 -30.78 -0.41
N ASP A 111 -0.83 -30.55 -1.21
CA ASP A 111 0.54 -30.60 -0.71
C ASP A 111 0.77 -29.55 0.41
N GLU A 112 0.95 -30.04 1.63
CA GLU A 112 1.16 -29.21 2.81
C GLU A 112 2.39 -28.30 2.67
N ASN A 113 3.52 -28.82 2.14
CA ASN A 113 4.74 -28.04 2.01
C ASN A 113 4.56 -26.89 1.01
N LYS A 114 3.77 -27.12 -0.03
CA LYS A 114 3.46 -26.13 -1.07
C LYS A 114 2.46 -25.07 -0.59
N TYR A 115 1.41 -25.48 0.13
CA TYR A 115 0.24 -24.62 0.37
C TYR A 115 0.04 -24.14 1.80
N ARG A 116 0.76 -24.66 2.80
CA ARG A 116 0.56 -24.33 4.23
C ARG A 116 0.53 -22.83 4.51
N ILE A 117 1.47 -22.05 3.95
CA ILE A 117 1.54 -20.60 4.18
C ILE A 117 0.34 -19.89 3.54
N TYR A 118 0.01 -20.25 2.30
CA TYR A 118 -1.13 -19.69 1.57
C TYR A 118 -2.45 -19.97 2.31
N LEU A 119 -2.69 -21.22 2.70
CA LEU A 119 -3.92 -21.61 3.41
C LEU A 119 -4.03 -20.93 4.78
N ARG A 120 -2.90 -20.73 5.49
CA ARG A 120 -2.88 -19.94 6.73
C ARG A 120 -3.32 -18.50 6.49
N ALA A 121 -2.83 -17.86 5.43
CA ALA A 121 -3.23 -16.52 5.05
C ALA A 121 -4.71 -16.42 4.68
N VAL A 122 -5.23 -17.39 3.90
CA VAL A 122 -6.66 -17.45 3.53
C VAL A 122 -7.56 -17.60 4.76
N LYS A 123 -7.24 -18.51 5.68
CA LYS A 123 -8.01 -18.71 6.93
C LYS A 123 -8.07 -17.42 7.76
N ASN A 124 -6.94 -16.73 7.90
CA ASN A 124 -6.88 -15.45 8.58
C ASN A 124 -7.69 -14.36 7.86
N GLN A 125 -7.68 -14.30 6.52
CA GLN A 125 -8.53 -13.36 5.76
C GLN A 125 -10.02 -13.61 6.00
N ILE A 126 -10.45 -14.87 6.12
CA ILE A 126 -11.83 -15.23 6.47
C ILE A 126 -12.17 -14.71 7.86
N GLU A 127 -11.29 -14.97 8.84
CA GLU A 127 -11.50 -14.63 10.25
C GLU A 127 -11.70 -13.12 10.47
N ILE A 128 -10.91 -12.28 9.78
CA ILE A 128 -10.95 -10.83 9.95
C ILE A 128 -11.94 -10.12 9.01
N PHE A 129 -12.54 -10.83 8.05
CA PHE A 129 -13.46 -10.21 7.09
C PHE A 129 -14.73 -9.72 7.77
N ARG A 130 -15.11 -8.47 7.51
CA ARG A 130 -16.35 -7.86 7.99
C ARG A 130 -16.95 -7.05 6.86
N GLU A 131 -18.14 -7.40 6.42
CA GLU A 131 -18.82 -6.70 5.32
C GLU A 131 -19.01 -5.21 5.63
N GLN A 132 -19.32 -4.88 6.88
CA GLN A 132 -19.43 -3.49 7.37
C GLN A 132 -18.14 -2.67 7.24
N ASN A 133 -16.97 -3.29 7.04
CA ASN A 133 -15.71 -2.59 6.79
C ASN A 133 -15.52 -2.17 5.32
N ILE A 134 -16.29 -2.72 4.37
CA ILE A 134 -16.14 -2.41 2.95
C ILE A 134 -16.28 -0.90 2.67
N PRO A 135 -17.33 -0.20 3.15
CA PRO A 135 -17.43 1.24 2.93
C PRO A 135 -16.30 2.04 3.61
N LEU A 136 -15.80 1.55 4.75
CA LEU A 136 -14.69 2.19 5.47
C LEU A 136 -13.38 2.09 4.67
N PHE A 137 -13.10 0.94 4.03
CA PHE A 137 -11.94 0.79 3.16
C PHE A 137 -12.02 1.69 1.92
N THR A 138 -13.19 1.81 1.29
CA THR A 138 -13.41 2.74 0.18
C THR A 138 -13.12 4.18 0.60
N LYS A 139 -13.71 4.64 1.72
CA LYS A 139 -13.49 5.99 2.26
C LYS A 139 -12.03 6.22 2.64
N MET A 140 -11.37 5.22 3.25
CA MET A 140 -9.95 5.29 3.60
C MET A 140 -9.07 5.45 2.35
N GLN A 141 -9.31 4.67 1.29
CA GLN A 141 -8.56 4.78 0.04
C GLN A 141 -8.74 6.15 -0.64
N GLN A 142 -9.97 6.68 -0.69
CA GLN A 142 -10.24 8.04 -1.18
C GLN A 142 -9.46 9.10 -0.39
N LYS A 143 -9.44 9.00 0.94
CA LYS A 143 -8.67 9.92 1.79
C LYS A 143 -7.16 9.78 1.60
N GLN A 144 -6.65 8.57 1.41
CA GLN A 144 -5.23 8.35 1.07
C GLN A 144 -4.86 9.00 -0.27
N GLN A 145 -5.77 9.03 -1.25
CA GLN A 145 -5.56 9.76 -2.50
C GLN A 145 -5.43 11.27 -2.26
N LEU A 146 -6.26 11.85 -1.37
CA LEU A 146 -6.18 13.28 -1.04
C LEU A 146 -4.80 13.66 -0.51
N TYR A 147 -4.18 12.83 0.34
CA TYR A 147 -2.81 13.05 0.80
C TYR A 147 -1.83 13.17 -0.38
N GLY A 148 -1.89 12.23 -1.33
CA GLY A 148 -1.07 12.27 -2.54
C GLY A 148 -1.26 13.56 -3.33
N SER A 149 -2.51 13.98 -3.54
CA SER A 149 -2.85 15.21 -4.26
C SER A 149 -2.39 16.49 -3.55
N ILE A 150 -2.42 16.53 -2.21
CA ILE A 150 -1.92 17.66 -1.42
C ILE A 150 -0.40 17.76 -1.58
N CYS A 151 0.31 16.65 -1.37
CA CYS A 151 1.78 16.61 -1.47
C CYS A 151 2.28 16.90 -2.89
N ALA A 152 1.61 16.40 -3.93
CA ALA A 152 2.04 16.58 -5.32
C ALA A 152 1.95 18.05 -5.79
N LYS A 153 1.07 18.86 -5.19
CA LYS A 153 0.92 20.29 -5.51
C LYS A 153 1.97 21.19 -4.84
N MET A 154 2.76 20.65 -3.91
CA MET A 154 3.76 21.45 -3.19
C MET A 154 4.92 21.82 -4.11
N THR A 155 5.08 23.12 -4.32
CA THR A 155 6.18 23.70 -5.11
C THR A 155 6.78 24.89 -4.38
N ILE A 156 8.03 25.21 -4.73
CA ILE A 156 8.72 26.43 -4.29
C ILE A 156 9.19 27.23 -5.50
N SER A 157 9.27 28.56 -5.37
CA SER A 157 9.94 29.41 -6.33
C SER A 157 11.41 29.60 -5.95
N HIS A 158 12.32 29.31 -6.87
CA HIS A 158 13.76 29.45 -6.67
C HIS A 158 14.47 29.68 -8.01
N ASP A 159 15.32 30.70 -8.09
CA ASP A 159 16.02 31.15 -9.31
C ASP A 159 15.08 31.37 -10.52
N GLY A 160 13.93 31.99 -10.29
CA GLY A 160 12.92 32.24 -11.33
C GLY A 160 12.21 30.99 -11.85
N LYS A 161 12.45 29.81 -11.25
CA LYS A 161 11.79 28.55 -11.60
C LYS A 161 10.86 28.10 -10.49
N THR A 162 9.76 27.46 -10.87
CA THR A 162 8.89 26.69 -9.98
C THR A 162 9.43 25.26 -9.91
N LEU A 163 9.78 24.81 -8.71
CA LEU A 163 10.34 23.48 -8.46
C LEU A 163 9.38 22.67 -7.59
N THR A 164 9.20 21.38 -7.90
CA THR A 164 8.61 20.45 -6.94
C THR A 164 9.52 20.28 -5.73
N LEU A 165 8.99 19.82 -4.60
CA LEU A 165 9.81 19.59 -3.41
C LEU A 165 10.94 18.58 -3.66
N GLN A 166 10.73 17.58 -4.52
CA GLN A 166 11.73 16.58 -4.90
C GLN A 166 12.85 17.19 -5.74
N GLN A 167 12.52 18.08 -6.69
CA GLN A 167 13.50 18.83 -7.47
C GLN A 167 14.30 19.79 -6.58
N ALA A 168 13.61 20.51 -5.68
CA ALA A 168 14.23 21.39 -4.71
C ALA A 168 15.19 20.61 -3.78
N ALA A 169 14.79 19.43 -3.30
CA ALA A 169 15.60 18.61 -2.41
C ALA A 169 16.96 18.20 -3.03
N GLN A 170 17.10 18.11 -4.36
CA GLN A 170 18.41 17.86 -4.97
C GLN A 170 19.42 18.98 -4.70
N LYS A 171 18.95 20.23 -4.53
CA LYS A 171 19.82 21.36 -4.16
C LYS A 171 20.37 21.25 -2.74
N LEU A 172 19.80 20.41 -1.88
CA LEU A 172 20.35 20.11 -0.53
C LEU A 172 21.65 19.31 -0.58
N LYS A 173 22.06 18.81 -1.76
CA LYS A 173 23.35 18.15 -2.00
C LYS A 173 24.42 19.09 -2.54
N SER A 174 24.10 20.37 -2.71
CA SER A 174 25.05 21.38 -3.20
C SER A 174 26.20 21.56 -2.20
N THR A 175 27.42 21.82 -2.70
CA THR A 175 28.55 22.22 -1.87
C THR A 175 28.38 23.63 -1.29
N ASP A 176 27.56 24.48 -1.92
CA ASP A 176 27.17 25.79 -1.38
C ASP A 176 26.19 25.66 -0.22
N ARG A 177 26.67 25.96 0.99
CA ARG A 177 25.89 25.87 2.22
C ARG A 177 24.76 26.89 2.31
N ALA A 178 24.95 28.12 1.82
CA ALA A 178 23.93 29.15 1.88
C ALA A 178 22.73 28.77 0.99
N LEU A 179 23.02 28.19 -0.18
CA LEU A 179 21.99 27.62 -1.04
C LEU A 179 21.19 26.52 -0.33
N ARG A 180 21.87 25.58 0.36
CA ARG A 180 21.18 24.50 1.09
C ARG A 180 20.24 25.04 2.17
N GLU A 181 20.70 26.03 2.94
CA GLU A 181 19.89 26.67 3.99
C GLU A 181 18.63 27.33 3.41
N VAL A 182 18.79 28.16 2.37
CA VAL A 182 17.68 28.83 1.70
C VAL A 182 16.68 27.82 1.15
N VAL A 183 17.15 26.76 0.49
CA VAL A 183 16.28 25.73 -0.08
C VAL A 183 15.57 24.93 1.01
N TYR A 184 16.28 24.56 2.08
CA TYR A 184 15.70 23.83 3.20
C TYR A 184 14.56 24.64 3.84
N ASN A 185 14.79 25.92 4.13
CA ASN A 185 13.76 26.78 4.70
C ASN A 185 12.56 26.92 3.75
N LYS A 186 12.78 27.17 2.45
CA LYS A 186 11.69 27.23 1.46
C LYS A 186 10.85 25.95 1.40
N ILE A 187 11.48 24.77 1.46
CA ILE A 187 10.77 23.48 1.46
C ILE A 187 9.91 23.37 2.72
N ASN A 188 10.45 23.70 3.89
CA ASN A 188 9.73 23.57 5.15
C ASN A 188 8.62 24.61 5.27
N ASP A 189 8.87 25.87 4.91
CA ASP A 189 7.86 26.93 4.89
C ASP A 189 6.68 26.54 3.98
N ARG A 190 6.97 25.94 2.82
CA ARG A 190 5.90 25.42 1.96
C ARG A 190 5.12 24.30 2.64
N ARG A 191 5.80 23.32 3.25
CA ARG A 191 5.11 22.23 3.98
C ARG A 191 4.24 22.75 5.12
N LEU A 192 4.71 23.77 5.84
CA LEU A 192 3.99 24.38 6.97
C LEU A 192 2.65 25.00 6.58
N GLN A 193 2.47 25.40 5.31
CA GLN A 193 1.21 25.96 4.81
C GLN A 193 0.06 24.95 4.78
N ASP A 194 0.35 23.64 4.63
CA ASP A 194 -0.67 22.59 4.51
C ASP A 194 -0.84 21.77 5.79
N VAL A 195 -0.20 22.17 6.91
CA VAL A 195 -0.21 21.42 8.19
C VAL A 195 -1.62 21.10 8.64
N LYS A 196 -2.50 22.11 8.74
CA LYS A 196 -3.87 21.89 9.20
C LYS A 196 -4.60 20.86 8.32
N GLN A 197 -4.47 20.97 7.01
CA GLN A 197 -5.16 20.07 6.08
C GLN A 197 -4.65 18.63 6.21
N LEU A 198 -3.33 18.46 6.39
CA LEU A 198 -2.72 17.15 6.57
C LEU A 198 -3.05 16.54 7.93
N ASP A 199 -3.08 17.35 8.99
CA ASP A 199 -3.45 16.93 10.34
C ASP A 199 -4.92 16.48 10.38
N ASP A 200 -5.85 17.30 9.89
CA ASP A 200 -7.28 16.95 9.80
C ASP A 200 -7.47 15.62 9.02
N LEU A 201 -6.77 15.47 7.88
CA LEU A 201 -6.83 14.25 7.07
C LEU A 201 -6.29 13.02 7.81
N PHE A 202 -5.22 13.20 8.58
CA PHE A 202 -4.61 12.12 9.35
C PHE A 202 -5.51 11.68 10.51
N ASP A 203 -6.14 12.62 11.20
CA ASP A 203 -7.12 12.34 12.26
C ASP A 203 -8.29 11.52 11.72
N GLU A 204 -8.88 11.92 10.59
CA GLU A 204 -9.94 11.15 9.94
C GLU A 204 -9.50 9.73 9.54
N LEU A 205 -8.24 9.57 9.10
CA LEU A 205 -7.69 8.25 8.78
C LEU A 205 -7.50 7.40 10.05
N ILE A 206 -7.11 7.99 11.18
CA ILE A 206 -7.01 7.29 12.47
C ILE A 206 -8.38 6.78 12.90
N GLU A 207 -9.42 7.62 12.83
CA GLU A 207 -10.79 7.23 13.20
C GLU A 207 -11.30 6.06 12.35
N LEU A 208 -11.13 6.13 11.03
CA LEU A 208 -11.54 5.05 10.12
C LEU A 208 -10.81 3.75 10.42
N ARG A 209 -9.51 3.82 10.64
CA ARG A 209 -8.67 2.67 10.97
C ARG A 209 -9.08 2.04 12.30
N GLN A 210 -9.34 2.86 13.31
CA GLN A 210 -9.83 2.36 14.59
C GLN A 210 -11.19 1.67 14.44
N GLN A 211 -12.12 2.25 13.67
CA GLN A 211 -13.42 1.62 13.42
C GLN A 211 -13.28 0.28 12.68
N ILE A 212 -12.39 0.19 11.68
CA ILE A 212 -12.09 -1.06 10.96
C ILE A 212 -11.62 -2.14 11.95
N ALA A 213 -10.74 -1.79 12.88
CA ALA A 213 -10.21 -2.70 13.89
C ALA A 213 -11.30 -3.19 14.86
N VAL A 214 -12.08 -2.26 15.42
CA VAL A 214 -13.19 -2.56 16.34
C VAL A 214 -14.21 -3.48 15.68
N ASN A 215 -14.58 -3.20 14.43
CA ASN A 215 -15.50 -4.04 13.66
C ASN A 215 -14.98 -5.47 13.47
N ALA A 216 -13.67 -5.64 13.37
CA ALA A 216 -13.02 -6.95 13.25
C ALA A 216 -12.77 -7.65 14.60
N GLY A 217 -13.08 -7.00 15.73
CA GLY A 217 -12.91 -7.55 17.08
C GLY A 217 -11.56 -7.23 17.73
N TYR A 218 -10.85 -6.21 17.25
CA TYR A 218 -9.56 -5.78 17.79
C TYR A 218 -9.70 -4.49 18.60
N ASP A 219 -8.98 -4.39 19.71
CA ASP A 219 -8.96 -3.18 20.56
C ASP A 219 -8.32 -1.97 19.86
N ASN A 220 -7.41 -2.22 18.93
CA ASN A 220 -6.65 -1.19 18.23
C ASN A 220 -6.24 -1.62 16.82
N TYR A 221 -5.96 -0.64 15.97
CA TYR A 221 -5.58 -0.88 14.57
C TYR A 221 -4.22 -1.56 14.37
N ARG A 222 -3.27 -1.44 15.31
CA ARG A 222 -1.97 -2.10 15.20
C ARG A 222 -2.16 -3.62 15.19
N ASP A 223 -2.93 -4.15 16.12
CA ASP A 223 -3.12 -5.60 16.26
C ASP A 223 -3.93 -6.15 15.09
N TYR A 224 -4.97 -5.42 14.66
CA TYR A 224 -5.69 -5.73 13.41
C TYR A 224 -4.73 -5.81 12.22
N MET A 225 -3.80 -4.85 12.07
CA MET A 225 -2.84 -4.85 10.96
C MET A 225 -1.81 -5.96 11.04
N PHE A 226 -1.48 -6.47 12.23
CA PHE A 226 -0.63 -7.66 12.34
C PHE A 226 -1.31 -8.88 11.71
N SER A 227 -2.59 -9.09 12.04
CA SER A 227 -3.39 -10.14 11.41
C SER A 227 -3.60 -9.87 9.91
N ALA A 228 -4.02 -8.67 9.53
CA ALA A 228 -4.28 -8.32 8.13
C ALA A 228 -3.04 -8.46 7.22
N MET A 229 -1.84 -8.22 7.75
CA MET A 229 -0.57 -8.41 7.03
C MET A 229 -0.02 -9.84 7.10
N GLY A 230 -0.72 -10.77 7.76
CA GLY A 230 -0.25 -12.15 7.94
C GLY A 230 1.07 -12.24 8.73
N ARG A 231 1.29 -11.34 9.69
CA ARG A 231 2.50 -11.32 10.53
C ARG A 231 2.39 -12.38 11.61
N PHE A 232 2.66 -13.61 11.21
CA PHE A 232 2.44 -14.77 12.04
C PHE A 232 3.63 -15.19 12.90
N ASP A 233 4.83 -14.72 12.54
CA ASP A 233 6.10 -15.24 13.07
C ASP A 233 6.79 -14.22 14.01
N TYR A 234 6.16 -13.07 14.25
CA TYR A 234 6.62 -12.06 15.21
C TYR A 234 5.45 -11.21 15.73
N SER A 235 5.65 -10.62 16.90
CA SER A 235 4.67 -9.83 17.64
C SER A 235 5.01 -8.33 17.67
N PRO A 236 4.07 -7.47 18.13
CA PRO A 236 4.37 -6.08 18.43
C PRO A 236 5.49 -5.88 19.46
N GLU A 237 5.66 -6.83 20.40
CA GLU A 237 6.73 -6.79 21.39
C GLU A 237 8.10 -7.02 20.74
N ASP A 238 8.19 -7.95 19.80
CA ASP A 238 9.43 -8.19 19.03
C ASP A 238 9.87 -6.93 18.27
N CYS A 239 8.91 -6.21 17.67
CA CYS A 239 9.20 -4.91 17.05
C CYS A 239 9.75 -3.90 18.07
N THR A 240 9.18 -3.85 19.28
CA THR A 240 9.62 -2.95 20.35
C THR A 240 11.04 -3.29 20.81
N ASN A 241 11.32 -4.59 21.00
CA ASN A 241 12.65 -5.08 21.36
C ASN A 241 13.68 -4.77 20.27
N PHE A 242 13.30 -4.92 19.00
CA PHE A 242 14.13 -4.53 17.87
C PHE A 242 14.40 -3.02 17.86
N HIS A 243 13.38 -2.17 18.02
CA HIS A 243 13.55 -0.72 18.10
C HIS A 243 14.48 -0.29 19.24
N ASN A 244 14.36 -0.92 20.41
CA ASN A 244 15.25 -0.68 21.54
C ASN A 244 16.70 -1.06 21.22
N SER A 245 16.91 -2.16 20.49
CA SER A 245 18.24 -2.59 20.03
C SER A 245 18.84 -1.60 19.04
N ILE A 246 18.06 -1.12 18.07
CA ILE A 246 18.47 -0.06 17.13
C ILE A 246 18.85 1.22 17.88
N LYS A 247 18.02 1.65 18.84
CA LYS A 247 18.30 2.83 19.69
C LYS A 247 19.60 2.68 20.47
N LYS A 248 19.85 1.51 21.05
CA LYS A 248 21.02 1.24 21.88
C LYS A 248 22.32 1.13 21.06
N HIS A 249 22.26 0.50 19.89
CA HIS A 249 23.47 0.09 19.17
C HIS A 249 23.73 0.88 17.89
N ILE A 250 22.69 1.26 17.14
CA ILE A 250 22.85 1.91 15.84
C ILE A 250 22.87 3.44 15.96
N VAL A 251 21.99 4.01 16.79
CA VAL A 251 21.92 5.48 16.97
C VAL A 251 23.27 6.08 17.42
N PRO A 252 24.04 5.48 18.36
CA PRO A 252 25.37 6.00 18.70
C PRO A 252 26.34 6.01 17.51
N ILE A 253 26.29 4.97 16.66
CA ILE A 253 27.15 4.87 15.46
C ILE A 253 26.78 5.97 14.45
N ILE A 254 25.48 6.17 14.19
CA ILE A 254 25.02 7.25 13.31
C ILE A 254 25.44 8.62 13.89
N THR A 255 25.33 8.81 15.20
CA THR A 255 25.76 10.04 15.87
C THR A 255 27.25 10.31 15.66
N GLU A 256 28.08 9.27 15.72
CA GLU A 256 29.51 9.39 15.43
C GLU A 256 29.78 9.71 13.95
N ILE A 257 29.06 9.08 13.02
CA ILE A 257 29.16 9.37 11.58
C ILE A 257 28.83 10.83 11.29
N GLU A 258 27.74 11.35 11.85
CA GLU A 258 27.33 12.75 11.67
C GLU A 258 28.33 13.72 12.33
N LYS A 259 28.92 13.36 13.48
CA LYS A 259 30.01 14.15 14.09
C LYS A 259 31.24 14.21 13.18
N ARG A 260 31.67 13.06 12.63
CA ARG A 260 32.80 13.01 11.69
C ARG A 260 32.51 13.84 10.43
N ARG A 261 31.28 13.79 9.91
CA ARG A 261 30.87 14.64 8.76
C ARG A 261 30.95 16.12 9.13
N LYS A 262 30.41 16.53 10.28
CA LYS A 262 30.53 17.91 10.78
C LYS A 262 31.99 18.38 10.82
N ASP A 263 32.88 17.54 11.36
CA ASP A 263 34.31 17.84 11.48
C ASP A 263 34.97 17.96 10.09
N GLN A 264 34.67 17.04 9.16
CA GLN A 264 35.16 17.08 7.77
C GLN A 264 34.69 18.32 7.00
N LEU A 265 33.47 18.78 7.26
CA LEU A 265 32.92 20.02 6.69
C LEU A 265 33.41 21.28 7.40
N ASN A 266 34.21 21.16 8.47
CA ASN A 266 34.73 22.25 9.29
C ASN A 266 33.62 23.18 9.83
N LEU A 267 32.48 22.62 10.23
CA LEU A 267 31.33 23.40 10.70
C LEU A 267 31.31 23.53 12.23
N THR A 268 31.11 24.74 12.73
CA THR A 268 30.89 24.98 14.18
C THR A 268 29.50 24.53 14.63
N SER A 269 28.47 24.82 13.82
CA SER A 269 27.10 24.37 14.01
C SER A 269 26.67 23.47 12.87
N TYR A 270 26.23 22.25 13.21
CA TYR A 270 25.68 21.28 12.27
C TYR A 270 24.16 21.42 12.20
N LYS A 271 23.61 21.64 11.00
CA LYS A 271 22.18 21.93 10.79
C LYS A 271 21.53 20.85 9.91
N PRO A 272 20.19 20.73 9.89
CA PRO A 272 19.50 19.72 9.07
C PRO A 272 19.87 19.74 7.58
N TRP A 273 20.21 20.93 7.04
CA TRP A 273 20.64 21.10 5.66
C TRP A 273 22.12 20.78 5.40
N ASP A 274 22.86 20.30 6.40
CA ASP A 274 24.26 19.86 6.26
C ASP A 274 24.38 18.31 6.17
N THR A 275 23.26 17.58 6.09
CA THR A 275 23.18 16.10 6.22
C THR A 275 23.33 15.31 4.91
N GLN A 276 23.43 15.97 3.76
CA GLN A 276 23.40 15.32 2.44
C GLN A 276 24.59 15.68 1.53
N VAL A 277 25.69 16.10 2.13
CA VAL A 277 26.90 16.56 1.45
C VAL A 277 28.12 15.78 1.95
#